data_AF-A0A939S0N9-F1
#
_entry.id   AF-A0A939S0N9-F1
#
_cell.length_a   1.000
_cell.length_b   1.000
_cell.length_c   1.000
_cell.angle_alpha   90.00
_cell.angle_beta   90.00
_cell.angle_gamma   90.00
#
_symmetry.space_group_name_H-M   'P 1'
#
loop_
_entity.id
_entity.type
_entity.pdbx_description
1 polymer ?
#
loop_
_entity_poly.entity_id
_entity_poly.type
_entity_poly.pdbx_seq_one_letter_code
_entity_poly.pdbx_strand_id
1 'polypeptide(L)'
;MRNVLMALLEQPDATLHVLGNTGSIISFRVGVEDAPYLVREFHERFAEVDLLQLPNYRIYLKLMIDGTPSTPFSAVTLAPSSQSQPVQQL
;
A
#
# COMPACT_ATOMS: atom_id res chain seq x y z
N MET A 1 -4.80 -12.76 13.80
CA MET A 1 -3.80 -11.85 13.20
C MET A 1 -3.82 -12.04 11.70
N ARG A 2 -4.69 -11.34 10.99
CA ARG A 2 -4.80 -11.38 9.53
C ARG A 2 -5.35 -10.01 9.17
N ASN A 3 -4.59 -9.26 8.36
CA ASN A 3 -4.98 -8.06 7.60
C ASN A 3 -3.70 -7.23 7.32
N VAL A 4 -2.85 -7.77 6.45
CA VAL A 4 -1.88 -6.98 5.66
C VAL A 4 -2.33 -7.19 4.23
N LEU A 5 -3.11 -6.26 3.69
CA LEU A 5 -3.43 -6.25 2.26
C LEU A 5 -2.44 -5.34 1.56
N MET A 6 -1.50 -5.95 0.84
CA MET A 6 -0.89 -5.36 -0.35
C MET A 6 -0.39 -6.50 -1.23
N ALA A 7 -0.63 -6.35 -2.54
CA ALA A 7 -0.47 -7.31 -3.63
C ALA A 7 -1.67 -8.27 -3.83
N LEU A 8 -2.10 -8.34 -5.10
CA LEU A 8 -3.21 -9.10 -5.70
C LEU A 8 -4.53 -8.31 -5.83
N LEU A 9 -4.54 -7.28 -6.68
CA LEU A 9 -5.78 -6.77 -7.27
C LEU A 9 -5.89 -7.26 -8.72
N GLU A 10 -6.42 -8.47 -8.89
CA GLU A 10 -6.93 -8.98 -10.17
C GLU A 10 -8.47 -8.96 -10.23
N GLN A 11 -9.18 -8.36 -9.24
CA GLN A 11 -10.64 -8.34 -9.22
C GLN A 11 -11.23 -6.95 -8.89
N PRO A 12 -11.94 -6.31 -9.85
CA PRO A 12 -12.40 -4.92 -9.71
C PRO A 12 -13.49 -4.72 -8.64
N ASP A 13 -14.29 -5.74 -8.31
CA ASP A 13 -15.45 -5.59 -7.41
C ASP A 13 -15.13 -5.85 -5.92
N ALA A 14 -14.00 -6.48 -5.61
CA ALA A 14 -13.63 -6.84 -4.24
C ALA A 14 -12.83 -5.73 -3.52
N THR A 15 -12.21 -4.81 -4.27
CA THR A 15 -11.26 -3.82 -3.74
C THR A 15 -11.89 -2.84 -2.75
N LEU A 16 -13.10 -2.35 -3.02
CA LEU A 16 -13.80 -1.40 -2.14
C LEU A 16 -14.16 -2.00 -0.78
N HIS A 17 -14.54 -3.28 -0.74
CA HIS A 17 -14.96 -3.93 0.52
C HIS A 17 -13.78 -4.24 1.45
N VAL A 18 -12.58 -4.45 0.91
CA VAL A 18 -11.41 -4.75 1.74
C VAL A 18 -10.75 -3.47 2.24
N LEU A 19 -10.74 -2.38 1.47
CA LEU A 19 -10.20 -1.09 1.91
C LEU A 19 -11.00 -0.51 3.10
N GLY A 20 -12.33 -0.59 3.07
CA GLY A 20 -13.18 -0.09 4.16
C GLY A 20 -13.11 -0.88 5.48
N ASN A 21 -12.62 -2.12 5.47
CA ASN A 21 -12.51 -2.99 6.66
C ASN A 21 -11.08 -3.19 7.15
N THR A 22 -10.08 -2.69 6.43
CA THR A 22 -8.67 -2.88 6.76
C THR A 22 -8.13 -1.62 7.40
N GLY A 23 -8.01 -1.61 8.73
CA GLY A 23 -7.50 -0.43 9.43
C GLY A 23 -6.02 -0.10 9.14
N SER A 24 -5.26 -1.05 8.59
CA SER A 24 -3.86 -0.85 8.17
C SER A 24 -3.75 -0.87 6.65
N ILE A 25 -3.29 0.21 6.04
CA ILE A 25 -3.08 0.32 4.59
C ILE A 25 -1.63 0.67 4.34
N ILE A 26 -1.00 -0.03 3.39
CA ILE A 26 0.33 0.30 2.87
C ILE A 26 0.18 0.50 1.37
N SER A 27 0.75 1.57 0.82
CA SER A 27 0.69 1.91 -0.58
C SER A 27 2.07 2.26 -1.13
N PHE A 28 2.37 1.69 -2.29
CA PHE A 28 3.53 2.07 -3.11
C PHE A 28 3.10 3.11 -4.15
N ARG A 29 3.94 3.36 -5.15
CA ARG A 29 3.53 4.13 -6.32
C ARG A 29 2.34 3.44 -6.98
N VAL A 30 1.29 4.20 -7.27
CA VAL A 30 0.07 3.73 -7.92
C VAL A 30 -0.22 4.48 -9.21
N GLY A 31 -1.19 3.99 -9.98
CA GLY A 31 -1.65 4.63 -11.21
C GLY A 31 -2.68 5.75 -10.96
N VAL A 32 -3.01 6.49 -12.01
CA VAL A 32 -3.98 7.61 -11.99
C VAL A 32 -5.38 7.16 -11.56
N GLU A 33 -5.76 5.93 -11.92
CA GLU A 33 -7.07 5.38 -11.60
C GLU A 33 -7.23 5.04 -10.11
N ASP A 34 -6.17 4.61 -9.44
CA ASP A 34 -6.19 4.16 -8.04
C ASP A 34 -5.91 5.28 -7.03
N ALA A 35 -5.22 6.34 -7.45
CA ALA A 35 -4.80 7.44 -6.57
C ALA A 35 -5.98 8.12 -5.84
N PRO A 36 -7.11 8.45 -6.48
CA PRO A 36 -8.24 9.10 -5.81
C PRO A 36 -8.84 8.25 -4.67
N TYR A 37 -8.85 6.92 -4.82
CA TYR A 37 -9.37 6.01 -3.81
C TYR A 37 -8.44 5.94 -2.59
N LEU A 38 -7.13 5.89 -2.82
CA LEU A 38 -6.14 5.83 -1.76
C LEU A 38 -6.01 7.15 -0.99
N VAL A 39 -6.10 8.30 -1.65
CA VAL A 39 -6.09 9.61 -0.98
C VAL A 39 -7.23 9.74 0.04
N ARG A 40 -8.43 9.28 -0.31
CA ARG A 40 -9.59 9.26 0.59
C ARG A 40 -9.32 8.39 1.82
N GLU A 41 -8.70 7.23 1.62
CA GLU A 41 -8.32 6.34 2.71
C GLU A 41 -7.24 6.93 3.64
N PHE A 42 -6.37 7.79 3.11
CA PHE A 42 -5.39 8.54 3.91
C PHE A 42 -5.93 9.87 4.46
N HIS A 43 -7.26 10.05 4.47
CA HIS A 43 -7.93 11.25 4.96
C HIS A 43 -7.38 12.54 4.34
N GLU A 44 -7.09 12.52 3.02
CA GLU A 44 -6.58 13.66 2.25
C GLU A 44 -5.24 14.23 2.77
N ARG A 45 -4.49 13.45 3.57
CA ARG A 45 -3.18 13.85 4.08
C ARG A 45 -2.10 13.91 2.99
N PHE A 46 -2.31 13.21 1.88
CA PHE A 46 -1.44 13.18 0.71
C PHE A 46 -2.25 13.60 -0.51
N ALA A 47 -1.60 14.23 -1.48
CA ALA A 47 -2.22 14.51 -2.76
C ALA A 47 -2.12 13.30 -3.70
N GLU A 48 -3.00 13.22 -4.69
CA GLU A 48 -2.94 12.17 -5.72
C GLU A 48 -1.59 12.17 -6.43
N VAL A 49 -1.04 13.36 -6.70
CA VAL A 49 0.28 13.53 -7.32
C VAL A 49 1.41 12.89 -6.51
N ASP A 50 1.31 12.87 -5.18
CA ASP A 50 2.34 12.29 -4.31
C ASP A 50 2.38 10.76 -4.46
N LEU A 51 1.22 10.14 -4.63
CA LEU A 51 1.07 8.71 -4.87
C LEU A 51 1.53 8.31 -6.28
N LEU A 52 1.32 9.18 -7.27
CA LEU A 52 1.75 8.98 -8.66
C LEU A 52 3.27 9.13 -8.81
N GLN A 53 3.87 10.09 -8.11
CA GLN A 53 5.29 10.42 -8.20
C GLN A 53 6.13 9.76 -7.11
N LEU A 54 5.57 8.78 -6.39
CA LEU A 54 6.26 8.12 -5.29
C LEU A 54 7.57 7.45 -5.78
N PRO A 55 8.73 7.82 -5.21
CA PRO A 55 10.00 7.20 -5.56
C PRO A 55 10.04 5.70 -5.22
N ASN A 56 10.88 4.96 -5.94
CA ASN A 56 11.11 3.55 -5.65
C ASN A 56 11.54 3.36 -4.18
N TYR A 57 11.06 2.27 -3.57
CA TYR A 57 11.31 1.93 -2.16
C TYR A 57 10.73 2.92 -1.15
N ARG A 58 9.88 3.86 -1.56
CA ARG A 58 9.08 4.67 -0.64
C ARG A 58 7.65 4.15 -0.62
N ILE A 59 7.00 4.31 0.53
CA ILE A 59 5.61 3.92 0.75
C ILE A 59 4.88 4.97 1.57
N TYR A 60 3.57 5.07 1.37
CA TYR A 60 2.64 5.72 2.29
C TYR A 60 1.82 4.68 3.01
N LEU A 61 1.61 4.85 4.31
CA LEU A 61 0.89 3.89 5.10
C LEU A 61 0.15 4.53 6.28
N LYS A 62 -0.93 3.87 6.69
CA LYS A 62 -1.57 4.04 7.99
C LYS A 62 -1.62 2.67 8.64
N LEU A 63 -1.37 2.58 9.94
CA LEU A 63 -1.35 1.30 10.65
C LEU A 63 -2.36 1.35 11.78
N MET A 64 -3.05 0.25 12.05
CA MET A 64 -3.71 0.04 13.33
C MET A 64 -2.64 -0.32 14.36
N ILE A 65 -2.45 0.58 15.32
CA ILE A 65 -1.57 0.36 16.46
C ILE A 65 -2.48 0.28 17.68
N ASP A 66 -2.45 -0.86 18.37
CA ASP A 66 -3.27 -1.13 19.56
C ASP A 66 -4.78 -0.87 19.35
N GLY A 67 -5.30 -1.22 18.17
CA GLY A 67 -6.71 -1.05 17.84
C GLY A 67 -7.11 0.39 17.47
N THR A 68 -6.16 1.31 17.41
CA THR A 68 -6.37 2.70 16.99
C THR A 68 -5.69 2.96 15.64
N PRO A 69 -6.35 3.62 14.67
CA PRO A 69 -5.70 4.00 13.43
C PRO A 69 -4.64 5.06 13.69
N SER A 70 -3.42 4.81 13.23
CA SER A 70 -2.36 5.80 13.24
C SER A 70 -2.66 6.91 12.24
N THR A 71 -2.11 8.08 12.51
CA THR A 71 -2.01 9.11 11.48
C THR A 71 -1.21 8.56 10.28
N PRO A 72 -1.62 8.79 9.01
CA PRO A 72 -0.86 8.32 7.87
C PRO A 72 0.54 8.94 7.81
N PHE A 73 1.55 8.14 7.46
CA PHE A 73 2.95 8.54 7.39
C PHE A 73 3.66 7.89 6.21
N SER A 74 4.83 8.43 5.84
CA SER A 74 5.69 7.85 4.82
C SER A 74 6.76 6.97 5.44
N ALA A 75 7.12 5.86 4.80
CA ALA A 75 8.26 5.05 5.17
C ALA A 75 9.11 4.68 3.95
N VAL A 76 10.31 4.17 4.23
CA VAL A 76 11.23 3.63 3.23
C VAL A 76 11.32 2.12 3.44
N THR A 77 11.10 1.35 2.39
CA THR A 77 11.20 -0.11 2.44
C THR A 77 12.65 -0.54 2.34
N LEU A 78 12.94 -1.73 2.88
CA LEU A 78 14.21 -2.38 2.63
C LEU A 78 14.39 -2.65 1.14
N ALA A 79 15.62 -2.53 0.64
CA ALA A 79 15.96 -3.01 -0.69
C ALA A 79 15.71 -4.54 -0.73
N PRO A 80 15.23 -5.09 -1.86
CA PRO A 80 15.09 -6.53 -2.01
C PRO A 80 16.43 -7.17 -1.70
N SER A 81 16.45 -8.06 -0.71
CA SER A 81 17.64 -8.86 -0.43
C SER A 81 18.02 -9.57 -1.73
N SER A 82 19.26 -9.42 -2.17
CA SER A 82 19.84 -10.12 -3.32
C SER A 82 19.95 -11.62 -3.01
N GLN A 83 18.83 -12.30 -2.76
CA GLN A 83 18.76 -13.73 -2.81
C GLN A 83 18.42 -14.08 -4.26
N SER A 84 19.47 -14.14 -5.06
CA SER A 84 19.46 -14.87 -6.32
C SER A 84 19.03 -16.30 -5.99
N GLN A 85 17.73 -16.59 -6.06
CA GLN A 85 17.33 -17.98 -6.16
C GLN A 85 17.88 -18.45 -7.51
N PRO A 86 18.81 -19.44 -7.55
CA PRO A 86 19.14 -20.05 -8.82
C PRO A 86 17.83 -20.62 -9.34
N VAL A 87 17.40 -20.13 -10.51
CA VAL A 87 16.31 -20.74 -11.26
C VAL A 87 16.77 -22.16 -11.52
N GLN A 88 16.28 -23.12 -10.74
CA GLN A 88 16.52 -24.53 -10.98
C GLN A 88 15.74 -24.87 -12.24
N GLN A 89 16.45 -24.79 -13.36
CA GLN A 89 16.01 -25.22 -14.66
C GLN A 89 15.68 -26.71 -14.56
N LEU A 90 14.40 -27.04 -14.75
CA LEU A 90 13.93 -28.40 -15.06
C LEU A 90 14.00 -28.62 -16.57
#